data_AF-A0A3M1KXB7-F1
#
_entry.id   AF-A0A3M1KXB7-F1
#
_cell.length_a   1.000
_cell.length_b   1.000
_cell.length_c   1.000
_cell.angle_alpha   90.00
_cell.angle_beta   90.00
_cell.angle_gamma   90.00
#
_symmetry.space_group_name_H-M   'P 1'
#
loop_
_entity.id
_entity.type
_entity.pdbx_description
1 polymer ?
#
loop_
_entity_poly.entity_id
_entity_poly.type
_entity_poly.pdbx_seq_one_letter_code
_entity_poly.pdbx_strand_id
1 'polypeptide(L)'
;RIDALLTNTRFLPSTCLAIRAEGLHFALGATIAVRRDALESAGGLSRLLDEPADDHALARNVEQAGYRLAWVPRLVEHHLADEPAGRVLRRQLRWLAVIRRARPLGYLGLMLAHGLLPALWLAGLVGFDHGRWIVGGWWGVQMWLVWRSRAILGVQAQDLALLPVADVLAALLYVAAWFSRARPPD
;
A
#
# COMPACT_ATOMS: atom_id res chain seq x y z
N ARG A 1 12.17 -6.69 8.71
CA ARG A 1 11.05 -6.84 9.67
C ARG A 1 10.03 -5.71 9.58
N ILE A 2 10.36 -4.46 9.98
CA ILE A 2 9.42 -3.32 9.85
C ILE A 2 8.93 -3.15 8.41
N ASP A 3 9.81 -3.28 7.43
CA ASP A 3 9.44 -3.21 6.01
C ASP A 3 8.37 -4.25 5.61
N ALA A 4 8.54 -5.50 6.07
CA ALA A 4 7.54 -6.55 5.86
C ALA A 4 6.21 -6.23 6.55
N LEU A 5 6.23 -5.63 7.74
CA LEU A 5 5.01 -5.17 8.42
C LEU A 5 4.33 -4.04 7.65
N LEU A 6 5.08 -3.07 7.12
CA LEU A 6 4.54 -2.01 6.27
C LEU A 6 3.82 -2.60 5.06
N THR A 7 4.45 -3.54 4.35
CA THR A 7 3.84 -4.21 3.21
C THR A 7 2.61 -5.03 3.62
N ASN A 8 2.74 -5.97 4.55
CA ASN A 8 1.68 -6.93 4.86
C ASN A 8 0.47 -6.32 5.59
N THR A 9 0.66 -5.25 6.37
CA THR A 9 -0.41 -4.66 7.19
C THR A 9 -0.98 -3.36 6.63
N ARG A 10 -0.40 -2.81 5.56
CA ARG A 10 -0.90 -1.59 4.90
C ARG A 10 -1.30 -1.82 3.46
N PHE A 11 -0.40 -2.38 2.66
CA PHE A 11 -0.61 -2.53 1.23
C PHE A 11 -1.79 -3.46 0.92
N LEU A 12 -1.85 -4.64 1.57
CA LEU A 12 -2.96 -5.56 1.34
C LEU A 12 -4.31 -4.97 1.78
N PRO A 13 -4.48 -4.44 3.01
CA PRO A 13 -5.74 -3.81 3.39
C PRO A 13 -6.13 -2.61 2.52
N SER A 14 -5.18 -1.77 2.10
CA SER A 14 -5.48 -0.61 1.26
C SER A 14 -5.96 -1.01 -0.14
N THR A 15 -5.36 -2.04 -0.73
CA THR A 15 -5.80 -2.56 -2.03
C THR A 15 -7.17 -3.24 -1.94
N CYS A 16 -7.46 -3.99 -0.87
CA CYS A 16 -8.79 -4.53 -0.62
C CYS A 16 -9.85 -3.43 -0.45
N LEU A 17 -9.52 -2.36 0.28
CA LEU A 17 -10.40 -1.20 0.45
C LEU A 17 -10.67 -0.51 -0.90
N ALA A 18 -9.63 -0.29 -1.70
CA ALA A 18 -9.76 0.33 -3.02
C ALA A 18 -10.70 -0.47 -3.93
N ILE A 19 -10.58 -1.81 -3.95
CA ILE A 19 -11.51 -2.66 -4.71
C ILE A 19 -12.93 -2.55 -4.20
N ARG A 20 -13.11 -2.52 -2.87
CA ARG A 20 -14.44 -2.43 -2.26
C ARG A 20 -15.11 -1.08 -2.56
N ALA A 21 -14.33 -0.01 -2.65
CA ALA A 21 -14.80 1.36 -2.84
C ALA A 21 -14.97 1.74 -4.32
N GLU A 22 -14.03 1.33 -5.17
CA GLU A 22 -13.92 1.82 -6.55
C GLU A 22 -13.99 0.70 -7.59
N GLY A 23 -13.86 -0.57 -7.20
CA GLY A 23 -13.69 -1.68 -8.13
C GLY A 23 -12.22 -1.97 -8.47
N LEU A 24 -11.99 -3.01 -9.27
CA LEU A 24 -10.65 -3.41 -9.67
C LEU A 24 -10.20 -2.64 -10.92
N HIS A 25 -9.34 -1.64 -10.70
CA HIS A 25 -8.81 -0.75 -11.74
C HIS A 25 -7.27 -0.64 -11.74
N PHE A 26 -6.61 -1.65 -11.19
CA PHE A 26 -5.15 -1.66 -11.04
C PHE A 26 -4.61 -3.08 -11.00
N ALA A 27 -3.36 -3.25 -11.40
CA ALA A 27 -2.62 -4.48 -11.21
C ALA A 27 -1.66 -4.32 -10.02
N LEU A 28 -1.20 -5.45 -9.48
CA LEU A 28 -0.20 -5.49 -8.42
C LEU A 28 1.13 -5.91 -9.03
N GLY A 29 2.11 -5.02 -9.11
CA GLY A 29 3.42 -5.29 -9.74
C GLY A 29 4.18 -6.49 -9.20
N ALA A 30 3.82 -7.03 -8.03
CA ALA A 30 4.39 -8.25 -7.49
C ALA A 30 4.16 -9.47 -8.41
N THR A 31 2.99 -9.57 -9.06
CA THR A 31 2.68 -10.66 -10.00
C THR A 31 1.55 -10.24 -10.94
N ILE A 32 1.83 -10.21 -12.25
CA ILE A 32 0.86 -9.86 -13.29
C ILE A 32 0.93 -10.92 -14.40
N ALA A 33 -0.22 -11.43 -14.79
CA ALA A 33 -0.37 -12.21 -16.01
C ALA A 33 -1.30 -11.46 -16.96
N VAL A 34 -0.85 -11.25 -18.19
CA VAL A 34 -1.61 -10.57 -19.26
C VAL A 34 -1.61 -11.44 -20.50
N ARG A 35 -2.77 -11.54 -21.16
CA ARG A 35 -2.85 -12.25 -22.44
C ARG A 35 -2.09 -11.45 -23.50
N ARG A 36 -1.42 -12.15 -24.42
CA ARG A 36 -0.64 -11.52 -25.49
C ARG A 36 -1.47 -10.54 -26.32
N ASP A 37 -2.65 -10.96 -26.75
CA ASP A 37 -3.57 -10.13 -27.54
C ASP A 37 -4.03 -8.88 -26.78
N ALA A 38 -4.29 -9.00 -25.47
CA ALA A 38 -4.61 -7.88 -24.61
C ALA A 38 -3.45 -6.89 -24.48
N LEU A 39 -2.23 -7.39 -24.30
CA LEU A 39 -1.03 -6.57 -24.20
C LEU A 39 -0.74 -5.82 -25.52
N GLU A 40 -0.88 -6.50 -26.65
CA GLU A 40 -0.70 -5.91 -27.98
C GLU A 40 -1.78 -4.85 -28.26
N SER A 41 -3.04 -5.13 -27.90
CA SER A 41 -4.16 -4.17 -28.00
C SER A 41 -3.96 -2.95 -27.10
N ALA A 42 -3.30 -3.13 -25.95
CA ALA A 42 -2.96 -2.07 -25.00
C ALA A 42 -1.72 -1.25 -25.40
N GLY A 43 -1.08 -1.55 -26.54
CA GLY A 43 0.08 -0.82 -27.06
C GLY A 43 1.44 -1.44 -26.72
N GLY A 44 1.48 -2.63 -26.14
CA GLY A 44 2.70 -3.37 -25.84
C GLY A 44 3.51 -2.84 -24.65
N LEU A 45 4.62 -3.51 -24.35
CA LEU A 45 5.51 -3.16 -23.22
C LEU A 45 6.26 -1.84 -23.43
N SER A 46 6.53 -1.46 -24.68
CA SER A 46 7.23 -0.20 -25.00
C SER A 46 6.49 1.02 -24.45
N ARG A 47 5.16 0.95 -24.35
CA ARG A 47 4.32 2.01 -23.78
C ARG A 47 4.50 2.17 -22.26
N LEU A 48 5.13 1.22 -21.58
CA LEU A 48 5.31 1.22 -20.13
C LEU A 48 6.71 1.70 -19.68
N LEU A 49 7.66 1.86 -20.60
CA LEU A 49 9.09 2.08 -20.27
C LEU A 49 9.33 3.30 -19.36
N ASP A 50 8.58 4.39 -19.60
CA ASP A 50 8.71 5.64 -18.85
C ASP A 50 7.63 5.84 -17.78
N GLU A 51 6.83 4.81 -17.49
CA GLU A 51 5.75 4.87 -16.50
C GLU A 51 6.28 4.43 -15.12
N PRO A 52 6.33 5.34 -14.11
CA PRO A 52 6.81 4.97 -12.77
C PRO A 52 5.92 3.97 -12.04
N ALA A 53 4.65 3.88 -12.45
CA ALA A 53 3.66 2.90 -12.01
C ALA A 53 3.23 2.07 -13.23
N ASP A 54 4.17 1.32 -13.79
CA ASP A 54 4.00 0.49 -14.98
C ASP A 54 2.88 -0.55 -14.80
N ASP A 55 2.74 -1.13 -13.61
CA ASP A 55 1.66 -2.04 -13.23
C ASP A 55 0.27 -1.41 -13.37
N HIS A 56 0.10 -0.21 -12.81
CA HIS A 56 -1.13 0.57 -12.91
C HIS A 56 -1.38 1.04 -14.35
N ALA A 57 -0.34 1.48 -15.05
CA ALA A 57 -0.44 1.91 -16.45
C ALA A 57 -0.87 0.75 -17.36
N LEU A 58 -0.30 -0.44 -17.17
CA LEU A 58 -0.68 -1.65 -17.88
C LEU A 58 -2.14 -1.99 -17.64
N ALA A 59 -2.58 -2.01 -16.38
CA ALA A 59 -3.97 -2.31 -16.01
C ALA A 59 -4.95 -1.36 -16.71
N ARG A 60 -4.69 -0.05 -16.62
CA ARG A 60 -5.49 0.99 -17.26
C ARG A 60 -5.55 0.84 -18.78
N ASN A 61 -4.41 0.58 -19.43
CA ASN A 61 -4.36 0.43 -20.89
C ASN A 61 -5.12 -0.83 -21.35
N VAL A 62 -5.04 -1.93 -20.59
CA VAL A 62 -5.77 -3.17 -20.85
C VAL A 62 -7.29 -2.98 -20.68
N GLU A 63 -7.72 -2.27 -19.63
CA GLU A 63 -9.14 -1.92 -19.46
C GLU A 63 -9.65 -1.02 -20.59
N GLN A 64 -8.87 0.00 -20.99
CA GLN A 64 -9.21 0.89 -22.10
C GLN A 64 -9.28 0.15 -23.45
N ALA A 65 -8.52 -0.93 -23.61
CA ALA A 65 -8.60 -1.83 -24.76
C ALA A 65 -9.81 -2.79 -24.71
N GLY A 66 -10.69 -2.68 -23.70
CA GLY A 66 -11.93 -3.45 -23.57
C GLY A 66 -11.79 -4.79 -22.86
N TYR A 67 -10.61 -5.11 -22.30
CA TYR A 67 -10.39 -6.32 -21.54
C TYR A 67 -10.77 -6.12 -20.06
N ARG A 68 -11.02 -7.23 -19.36
CA ARG A 68 -11.35 -7.21 -17.93
C ARG A 68 -10.13 -7.54 -17.09
N LEU A 69 -10.00 -6.86 -15.96
CA LEU A 69 -9.07 -7.22 -14.91
C LEU A 69 -9.69 -8.26 -13.98
N ALA A 70 -8.86 -9.16 -13.46
CA ALA A 70 -9.27 -10.15 -12.47
C ALA A 70 -8.14 -10.41 -11.47
N TRP A 71 -8.50 -10.59 -10.20
CA TRP A 71 -7.59 -11.10 -9.18
C TRP A 71 -7.75 -12.60 -9.01
N VAL A 72 -6.63 -13.30 -8.91
CA VAL A 72 -6.62 -14.68 -8.45
C VAL A 72 -6.70 -14.68 -6.93
N PRO A 73 -7.60 -15.45 -6.28
CA PRO A 73 -7.73 -15.52 -4.82
C PRO A 73 -6.60 -16.36 -4.21
N ARG A 74 -5.36 -15.90 -4.41
CA ARG A 74 -4.13 -16.49 -3.93
C ARG A 74 -3.20 -15.39 -3.46
N LEU A 75 -2.63 -15.59 -2.28
CA LEU A 75 -1.53 -14.76 -1.81
C LEU A 75 -0.24 -15.25 -2.47
N VAL A 76 0.57 -14.30 -2.89
CA VAL A 76 1.91 -14.56 -3.42
C VAL A 76 2.93 -14.14 -2.37
N GLU A 77 4.01 -14.90 -2.26
CA GLU A 77 5.13 -14.51 -1.42
C GLU A 77 5.93 -13.41 -2.12
N HIS A 78 6.23 -12.35 -1.37
CA HIS A 78 7.04 -11.25 -1.86
C HIS A 78 8.37 -11.23 -1.13
N HIS A 79 9.45 -11.49 -1.87
CA HIS A 79 10.80 -11.42 -1.33
C HIS A 79 11.26 -9.97 -1.27
N LEU A 80 11.45 -9.47 -0.06
CA LEU A 80 12.10 -8.19 0.18
C LEU A 80 13.61 -8.43 0.22
N ALA A 81 14.35 -7.70 -0.61
CA ALA A 81 15.81 -7.71 -0.55
C ALA A 81 16.30 -7.20 0.80
N ASP A 82 17.39 -7.80 1.29
CA ASP A 82 18.10 -7.29 2.47
C ASP A 82 18.78 -5.97 2.12
N GLU A 83 18.14 -4.88 2.53
CA GLU A 83 18.58 -3.51 2.27
C GLU A 83 18.77 -2.73 3.58
N PRO A 84 19.74 -1.81 3.65
CA PRO A 84 19.88 -0.91 4.77
C PRO A 84 18.62 -0.04 4.92
N ALA A 85 18.26 0.32 6.16
CA ALA A 85 17.03 1.04 6.48
C ALA A 85 16.82 2.32 5.63
N GLY A 86 17.90 3.06 5.34
CA GLY A 86 17.82 4.25 4.48
C GLY A 86 17.38 3.96 3.05
N ARG A 87 17.74 2.80 2.46
CA ARG A 87 17.26 2.38 1.14
C ARG A 87 15.78 1.98 1.18
N VAL A 88 15.38 1.24 2.22
CA VAL A 88 13.97 0.89 2.46
C VAL A 88 13.10 2.15 2.56
N LEU A 89 13.51 3.14 3.35
CA LEU A 89 12.76 4.39 3.51
C LEU A 89 12.65 5.16 2.18
N ARG A 90 13.73 5.25 1.40
CA ARG A 90 13.70 5.88 0.07
C ARG A 90 12.77 5.13 -0.88
N ARG A 91 12.79 3.79 -0.87
CA ARG A 91 11.90 2.96 -1.68
C ARG A 91 10.43 3.18 -1.33
N GLN A 92 10.11 3.15 -0.03
CA GLN A 92 8.74 3.37 0.44
C GLN A 92 8.24 4.79 0.12
N LEU A 93 9.07 5.82 0.31
CA LEU A 93 8.75 7.19 -0.09
C LEU A 93 8.53 7.33 -1.59
N ARG A 94 9.36 6.65 -2.40
CA ARG A 94 9.22 6.63 -3.86
C ARG A 94 7.90 5.99 -4.27
N TRP A 95 7.55 4.83 -3.72
CA TRP A 95 6.28 4.16 -3.99
C TRP A 95 5.08 5.04 -3.66
N LEU A 96 5.08 5.69 -2.49
CA LEU A 96 4.00 6.61 -2.10
C LEU A 96 3.94 7.84 -3.02
N ALA A 97 5.09 8.41 -3.42
CA ALA A 97 5.12 9.52 -4.37
C ALA A 97 4.57 9.13 -5.75
N VAL A 98 4.89 7.92 -6.20
CA VAL A 98 4.39 7.34 -7.46
C VAL A 98 2.87 7.13 -7.37
N ILE A 99 2.36 6.54 -6.29
CA ILE A 99 0.91 6.39 -6.07
C ILE A 99 0.22 7.75 -6.05
N ARG A 100 0.77 8.73 -5.34
CA ARG A 100 0.21 10.10 -5.28
C ARG A 100 0.12 10.74 -6.67
N ARG A 101 1.13 10.55 -7.52
CA ARG A 101 1.14 11.08 -8.89
C ARG A 101 0.16 10.33 -9.78
N ALA A 102 0.10 9.01 -9.68
CA ALA A 102 -0.74 8.17 -10.53
C ALA A 102 -2.24 8.23 -10.15
N ARG A 103 -2.54 8.33 -8.85
CA ARG A 103 -3.90 8.31 -8.28
C ARG A 103 -4.02 9.31 -7.13
N PRO A 104 -4.12 10.62 -7.40
CA PRO A 104 -4.15 11.64 -6.34
C PRO A 104 -5.33 11.49 -5.37
N LEU A 105 -6.52 11.16 -5.89
CA LEU A 105 -7.70 10.92 -5.04
C LEU A 105 -7.58 9.61 -4.25
N GLY A 106 -7.10 8.54 -4.89
CA GLY A 106 -6.82 7.28 -4.19
C GLY A 106 -5.76 7.44 -3.10
N TYR A 107 -4.76 8.29 -3.34
CA TYR A 107 -3.74 8.65 -2.36
C TYR A 107 -4.33 9.42 -1.17
N LEU A 108 -5.22 10.40 -1.40
CA LEU A 108 -5.97 11.03 -0.30
C LEU A 108 -6.79 9.99 0.48
N GLY A 109 -7.42 9.05 -0.20
CA GLY A 109 -8.15 7.93 0.41
C GLY A 109 -7.28 7.02 1.29
N LEU A 110 -5.97 6.89 1.00
CA LEU A 110 -5.05 6.13 1.85
C LEU A 110 -4.99 6.68 3.28
N MET A 111 -5.29 7.96 3.50
CA MET A 111 -5.40 8.53 4.85
C MET A 111 -6.35 7.71 5.74
N LEU A 112 -7.45 7.20 5.16
CA LEU A 112 -8.42 6.36 5.88
C LEU A 112 -7.90 4.94 6.10
N ALA A 113 -7.07 4.42 5.20
CA ALA A 113 -6.41 3.12 5.35
C ALA A 113 -5.27 3.16 6.40
N HIS A 114 -4.64 4.33 6.58
CA HIS A 114 -3.70 4.61 7.67
C HIS A 114 -4.45 4.96 8.95
N GLY A 115 -5.11 3.99 9.59
CA GLY A 115 -6.02 4.23 10.72
C GLY A 115 -5.44 5.01 11.92
N LEU A 116 -4.12 5.12 12.05
CA LEU A 116 -3.49 6.04 13.01
C LEU A 116 -3.81 7.52 12.73
N LEU A 117 -3.87 7.93 11.46
CA LEU A 117 -4.17 9.32 11.08
C LEU A 117 -5.57 9.77 11.55
N PRO A 118 -6.68 9.05 11.25
CA PRO A 118 -7.97 9.41 11.82
C PRO A 118 -8.02 9.22 13.34
N ALA A 119 -7.31 8.24 13.92
CA ALA A 119 -7.25 8.08 15.37
C ALA A 119 -6.60 9.30 16.06
N LEU A 120 -5.50 9.82 15.52
CA LEU A 120 -4.83 11.03 16.01
C LEU A 120 -5.70 12.27 15.82
N TRP A 121 -6.37 12.38 14.68
CA TRP A 121 -7.29 13.50 14.41
C TRP A 121 -8.43 13.52 15.42
N LEU A 122 -9.10 12.38 15.65
CA LEU A 122 -10.17 12.25 16.64
C LEU A 122 -9.66 12.50 18.06
N ALA A 123 -8.46 11.99 18.41
CA ALA A 123 -7.84 12.24 19.70
C ALA A 123 -7.61 13.74 19.95
N GLY A 124 -7.24 14.51 18.92
CA GLY A 124 -7.10 15.96 19.00
C GLY A 124 -8.42 16.69 19.27
N LEU A 125 -9.55 16.17 18.80
CA LEU A 125 -10.88 16.76 19.01
C LEU A 125 -11.41 16.54 20.43
N VAL A 126 -11.06 15.42 21.08
CA VAL A 126 -11.59 15.05 22.41
C VAL A 126 -10.63 15.33 23.57
N GLY A 127 -9.43 15.84 23.28
CA GLY A 127 -8.38 16.10 24.26
C GLY A 127 -7.63 14.84 24.71
N PHE A 128 -6.48 15.04 25.37
CA PHE A 128 -5.53 13.96 25.68
C PHE A 128 -6.13 12.84 26.55
N ASP A 129 -6.93 13.18 27.56
CA ASP A 129 -7.48 12.22 28.53
C ASP A 129 -8.29 11.11 27.89
N HIS A 130 -9.08 11.46 26.86
CA HIS A 130 -9.89 10.53 26.07
C HIS A 130 -9.14 10.07 24.81
N GLY A 131 -8.37 10.95 24.19
CA GLY A 131 -7.67 10.69 22.93
C GLY A 131 -6.66 9.56 23.00
N ARG A 132 -5.96 9.41 24.14
CA ARG A 132 -5.04 8.28 24.35
C ARG A 132 -5.73 6.91 24.24
N TRP A 133 -7.01 6.82 24.62
CA TRP A 133 -7.78 5.57 24.51
C TRP A 133 -8.20 5.30 23.07
N ILE A 134 -8.43 6.33 22.25
CA ILE A 134 -8.70 6.17 20.81
C ILE A 134 -7.46 5.60 20.12
N VAL A 135 -6.29 6.20 20.35
CA VAL A 135 -5.03 5.74 19.74
C VAL A 135 -4.64 4.35 20.26
N GLY A 136 -4.71 4.13 21.57
CA GLY A 136 -4.44 2.82 22.18
C GLY A 136 -5.44 1.75 21.73
N GLY A 137 -6.71 2.10 21.59
CA GLY A 137 -7.77 1.23 21.08
C GLY A 137 -7.54 0.84 19.61
N TRP A 138 -7.11 1.80 18.78
CA TRP A 138 -6.72 1.52 17.40
C TRP A 138 -5.58 0.49 17.33
N TRP A 139 -4.50 0.69 18.07
CA TRP A 139 -3.41 -0.31 18.11
C TRP A 139 -3.86 -1.64 18.69
N GLY A 140 -4.75 -1.65 19.69
CA GLY A 140 -5.35 -2.87 20.22
C GLY A 140 -6.12 -3.66 19.17
N VAL A 141 -7.00 -2.99 18.42
CA VAL A 141 -7.75 -3.59 17.31
C VAL A 141 -6.82 -4.07 16.22
N GLN A 142 -5.83 -3.25 15.84
CA GLN A 142 -4.85 -3.62 14.82
C GLN A 142 -4.06 -4.86 15.22
N MET A 143 -3.52 -4.89 16.46
CA MET A 143 -2.78 -6.03 16.99
C MET A 143 -3.65 -7.28 17.00
N TRP A 144 -4.91 -7.17 17.40
CA TRP A 144 -5.85 -8.30 17.39
C TRP A 144 -6.11 -8.83 15.97
N LEU A 145 -6.37 -7.95 14.99
CA LEU A 145 -6.59 -8.33 13.60
C LEU A 145 -5.36 -8.99 12.97
N VAL A 146 -4.17 -8.42 13.20
CA VAL A 146 -2.91 -8.98 12.68
C VAL A 146 -2.59 -10.29 13.38
N TRP A 147 -2.82 -10.40 14.70
CA TRP A 147 -2.67 -11.67 15.42
C TRP A 147 -3.56 -12.77 14.81
N ARG A 148 -4.82 -12.44 14.52
CA ARG A 148 -5.80 -13.40 13.96
C ARG A 148 -5.44 -13.84 12.54
N SER A 149 -4.82 -12.96 11.76
CA SER A 149 -4.44 -13.20 10.37
C SER A 149 -2.94 -13.55 10.18
N ARG A 150 -2.16 -13.64 11.26
CA ARG A 150 -0.69 -13.75 11.21
C ARG A 150 -0.16 -14.89 10.36
N ALA A 151 -0.82 -16.05 10.39
CA ALA A 151 -0.43 -17.24 9.63
C ALA A 151 -0.62 -17.02 8.12
N ILE A 152 -1.67 -16.29 7.75
CA ILE A 152 -1.98 -15.93 6.37
C ILE A 152 -1.01 -14.84 5.89
N LEU A 153 -0.66 -13.89 6.76
CA LEU A 153 0.25 -12.78 6.46
C LEU A 153 1.74 -13.12 6.61
N GLY A 154 2.09 -14.34 7.05
CA GLY A 154 3.47 -14.72 7.35
C GLY A 154 4.12 -13.90 8.47
N VAL A 155 3.32 -13.28 9.35
CA VAL A 155 3.80 -12.42 10.44
C VAL A 155 4.11 -13.26 11.68
N GLN A 156 5.33 -13.12 12.21
CA GLN A 156 5.72 -13.79 13.45
C GLN A 156 5.12 -13.08 14.67
N ALA A 157 4.75 -13.83 15.71
CA ALA A 157 4.14 -13.25 16.92
C ALA A 157 5.05 -12.22 17.62
N GLN A 158 6.37 -12.46 17.60
CA GLN A 158 7.36 -11.54 18.16
C GLN A 158 7.44 -10.19 17.42
N ASP A 159 7.05 -10.15 16.14
CA ASP A 159 7.10 -8.92 15.35
C ASP A 159 5.87 -8.04 15.58
N LEU A 160 4.83 -8.53 16.28
CA LEU A 160 3.63 -7.75 16.60
C LEU A 160 3.92 -6.56 17.50
N ALA A 161 4.94 -6.66 18.37
CA ALA A 161 5.40 -5.56 19.19
C ALA A 161 5.93 -4.36 18.36
N LEU A 162 6.31 -4.60 17.10
CA LEU A 162 6.77 -3.56 16.18
C LEU A 162 5.62 -2.90 15.41
N LEU A 163 4.37 -3.36 15.56
CA LEU A 163 3.22 -2.79 14.84
C LEU A 163 3.02 -1.29 15.10
N PRO A 164 3.05 -0.78 16.36
CA PRO A 164 2.93 0.66 16.59
C PRO A 164 4.03 1.47 15.90
N VAL A 165 5.27 0.95 15.90
CA VAL A 165 6.41 1.59 15.22
C VAL A 165 6.20 1.60 13.71
N ALA A 166 5.75 0.49 13.12
CA ALA A 166 5.43 0.40 11.71
C ALA A 166 4.26 1.33 11.33
N ASP A 167 3.26 1.49 12.21
CA ASP A 167 2.12 2.39 12.01
C ASP A 167 2.52 3.86 11.99
N VAL A 168 3.30 4.29 12.99
CA VAL A 168 3.84 5.65 13.05
C VAL A 168 4.72 5.90 11.81
N LEU A 169 5.60 4.97 11.46
CA LEU A 169 6.44 5.11 10.28
C LEU A 169 5.61 5.21 8.99
N ALA A 170 4.56 4.40 8.84
CA ALA A 170 3.67 4.46 7.68
C ALA A 170 2.97 5.82 7.58
N ALA A 171 2.48 6.36 8.70
CA ALA A 171 1.87 7.69 8.75
C ALA A 171 2.87 8.81 8.41
N LEU A 172 4.09 8.74 8.94
CA LEU A 172 5.16 9.68 8.61
C LEU A 172 5.55 9.61 7.13
N LEU A 173 5.68 8.41 6.56
CA LEU A 173 5.97 8.21 5.14
C LEU A 173 4.85 8.76 4.25
N TYR A 174 3.59 8.54 4.62
CA TYR A 174 2.42 9.11 3.93
C TYR A 174 2.48 10.64 3.90
N VAL A 175 2.75 11.28 5.04
CA VAL A 175 2.88 12.74 5.14
C VAL A 175 4.10 13.23 4.34
N ALA A 176 5.25 12.60 4.52
CA ALA A 176 6.49 12.98 3.84
C ALA A 176 6.39 12.85 2.31
N ALA A 177 5.64 11.88 1.80
CA ALA A 177 5.47 11.68 0.38
C ALA A 177 4.66 12.77 -0.33
N TRP A 178 3.93 13.63 0.39
CA TRP A 178 3.37 14.87 -0.16
C TRP A 178 4.45 15.85 -0.63
N PHE A 179 5.62 15.83 0.03
CA PHE A 179 6.74 16.73 -0.23
C PHE A 179 7.83 16.09 -1.11
N SER A 180 7.74 14.78 -1.37
CA SER A 180 8.70 14.07 -2.21
C SER A 180 8.36 14.15 -3.70
N ARG A 181 9.35 13.92 -4.56
CA ARG A 181 9.13 13.77 -6.01
C ARG A 181 9.07 12.29 -6.37
N ALA A 182 8.16 11.92 -7.27
CA ALA A 182 8.16 10.61 -7.92
C ALA A 182 9.36 10.54 -8.87
N ARG A 183 10.52 10.10 -8.37
CA ARG A 183 11.72 9.86 -9.18
C ARG A 183 11.69 8.44 -9.75
N PRO A 184 12.18 8.22 -10.98
CA PRO A 184 12.46 6.87 -11.47
C PRO A 184 13.46 6.16 -10.53
N PRO A 185 13.47 4.82 -10.47
CA PRO A 185 14.49 4.09 -9.73
C PRO A 185 15.89 4.44 -10.30
N ASP A 186 16.83 4.76 -9.41
CA ASP A 186 18.25 4.96 -9.75
C ASP A 186 18.92 3.64 -10.17
#